data_AF-A0AAD4FR29-F1
#
_entry.id   AF-A0AAD4FR29-F1
#
_cell.length_a   1.000
_cell.length_b   1.000
_cell.length_c   1.000
_cell.angle_alpha   90.00
_cell.angle_beta   90.00
_cell.angle_gamma   90.00
#
_symmetry.space_group_name_H-M   'P 1'
#
loop_
_entity.id
_entity.type
_entity.pdbx_description
1 polymer ?
#
loop_
_entity_poly.entity_id
_entity_poly.type
_entity_poly.pdbx_seq_one_letter_code
_entity_poly.pdbx_strand_id
1 'polypeptide(L)'
;MYVNSYTATNYVNRSNNITVGSTERTSNSPVHNSGTSPEIDNRESYVKYINSASEEQLAGSIDAIKKYGPPIAMFRMSDIVNAANQDEVHGRIGRAIDHFDVEAQQYHTQELAIINEGEQAGKSSKEILQEIVALRDQQSELFKMGTNWGSKGLAHPDNYEKLVAATPNYVNLYA
;
A
#
# COMPACT_ATOMS: atom_id res chain seq x y z
N MET A 1 12.18 20.13 -25.63
CA MET A 1 12.39 19.56 -24.28
C MET A 1 11.08 19.69 -23.53
N TYR A 2 10.33 18.61 -23.40
CA TYR A 2 9.02 18.64 -22.77
C TYR A 2 9.15 18.18 -21.31
N VAL A 3 8.69 19.06 -20.42
CA VAL A 3 8.69 18.90 -18.97
C VAL A 3 7.38 18.19 -18.62
N ASN A 4 7.43 16.91 -18.24
CA ASN A 4 6.25 16.20 -17.75
C ASN A 4 6.05 16.55 -16.28
N SER A 5 5.12 17.47 -16.04
CA SER A 5 4.56 17.78 -14.73
C SER A 5 3.71 16.60 -14.23
N TYR A 6 4.11 16.00 -13.12
CA TYR A 6 3.31 14.99 -12.41
C TYR A 6 2.06 15.65 -11.82
N THR A 7 0.89 15.35 -12.36
CA THR A 7 -0.39 15.65 -11.70
C THR A 7 -0.70 14.57 -10.69
N ALA A 8 -0.47 14.86 -9.41
CA ALA A 8 -1.00 14.08 -8.31
C ALA A 8 -2.54 14.06 -8.39
N THR A 9 -3.12 12.88 -8.39
CA THR A 9 -4.57 12.67 -8.40
C THR A 9 -5.14 13.14 -7.05
N ASN A 10 -5.63 14.37 -7.00
CA ASN A 10 -6.37 14.89 -5.85
C ASN A 10 -7.71 14.16 -5.74
N TYR A 11 -7.88 13.33 -4.71
CA TYR A 11 -9.20 12.85 -4.32
C TYR A 11 -10.03 14.03 -3.80
N VAL A 12 -11.06 14.39 -4.57
CA VAL A 12 -12.03 15.44 -4.24
C VAL A 12 -12.86 14.98 -3.04
N ASN A 13 -12.54 15.50 -1.86
CA ASN A 13 -13.41 15.41 -0.70
C ASN A 13 -14.53 16.44 -0.88
N ARG A 14 -15.67 15.99 -1.41
CA ARG A 14 -16.83 16.85 -1.67
C ARG A 14 -17.59 17.07 -0.37
N SER A 15 -17.10 17.97 0.46
CA SER A 15 -17.85 18.49 1.62
C SER A 15 -18.87 19.51 1.10
N ASN A 16 -20.13 19.07 0.94
CA ASN A 16 -21.25 20.01 0.88
C ASN A 16 -21.32 20.70 2.25
N ASN A 17 -21.23 22.02 2.31
CA ASN A 17 -22.14 22.80 3.14
C ASN A 17 -22.19 24.28 2.78
N ILE A 18 -23.44 24.71 2.65
CA ILE A 18 -23.93 26.07 2.45
C ILE A 18 -23.61 26.89 3.71
N THR A 19 -23.08 28.10 3.55
CA THR A 19 -22.99 29.13 4.60
C THR A 19 -24.21 30.07 4.41
N VAL A 20 -24.96 30.47 5.44
CA VAL A 20 -24.74 31.68 6.25
C VAL A 20 -25.63 31.62 7.51
N GLY A 21 -25.06 31.98 8.67
CA GLY A 21 -25.81 32.27 9.90
C GLY A 21 -24.91 32.39 11.15
N SER A 22 -24.79 33.60 11.67
CA SER A 22 -23.86 34.11 12.70
C SER A 22 -23.81 33.42 14.09
N THR A 23 -22.69 33.70 14.78
CA THR A 23 -22.49 33.85 16.25
C THR A 23 -22.53 32.61 17.16
N GLU A 24 -21.38 32.19 17.70
CA GLU A 24 -20.95 32.36 19.11
C GLU A 24 -19.70 31.52 19.44
N ARG A 25 -18.79 32.10 20.24
CA ARG A 25 -17.59 31.44 20.77
C ARG A 25 -18.00 30.32 21.73
N THR A 26 -17.67 29.08 21.39
CA THR A 26 -17.51 28.01 22.36
C THR A 26 -16.21 27.27 22.07
N SER A 27 -15.35 27.22 23.08
CA SER A 27 -14.12 26.43 23.10
C SER A 27 -14.47 24.95 23.03
N ASN A 28 -14.54 24.41 21.81
CA ASN A 28 -14.49 22.97 21.61
C ASN A 28 -13.14 22.66 21.00
N SER A 29 -12.22 22.14 21.84
CA SER A 29 -11.15 21.28 21.34
C SER A 29 -11.79 20.29 20.37
N PRO A 30 -11.28 20.14 19.14
CA PRO A 30 -11.81 19.13 18.25
C PRO A 30 -11.62 17.78 18.95
N VAL A 31 -12.72 17.16 19.34
CA VAL A 31 -12.75 15.75 19.71
C VAL A 31 -12.14 15.05 18.51
N HIS A 32 -10.90 14.60 18.67
CA HIS A 32 -10.23 13.79 17.67
C HIS A 32 -11.06 12.51 17.63
N ASN A 33 -12.01 12.45 16.69
CA ASN A 33 -12.74 11.24 16.39
C ASN A 33 -11.67 10.31 15.83
N SER A 34 -11.06 9.52 16.72
CA SER A 34 -10.25 8.35 16.41
C SER A 34 -11.20 7.29 15.83
N GLY A 35 -11.84 7.63 14.72
CA GLY A 35 -12.44 6.65 13.86
C GLY A 35 -11.28 5.83 13.31
N THR A 36 -11.19 4.58 13.74
CA THR A 36 -10.33 3.57 13.15
C THR A 36 -10.53 3.63 11.64
N SER A 37 -9.57 4.19 10.91
CA SER A 37 -9.60 4.21 9.46
C SER A 37 -9.71 2.76 9.00
N PRO A 38 -10.64 2.43 8.08
CA PRO A 38 -10.93 1.05 7.72
C PRO A 38 -9.61 0.31 7.40
N GLU A 39 -9.44 -0.85 8.02
CA GLU A 39 -8.32 -1.73 7.74
C GLU A 39 -8.44 -2.19 6.29
N ILE A 40 -7.40 -1.95 5.52
CA ILE A 40 -7.35 -2.33 4.10
C ILE A 40 -6.61 -3.65 4.03
N ASP A 41 -7.29 -4.71 3.59
CA ASP A 41 -6.64 -5.92 3.11
C ASP A 41 -6.70 -5.95 1.57
N ASN A 42 -5.55 -5.67 0.96
CA ASN A 42 -5.43 -5.67 -0.49
C ASN A 42 -5.48 -7.10 -1.06
N ARG A 43 -5.10 -8.13 -0.30
CA ARG A 43 -5.11 -9.51 -0.77
C ARG A 43 -6.55 -10.00 -0.95
N GLU A 44 -7.37 -9.90 0.09
CA GLU A 44 -8.77 -10.31 0.03
C GLU A 44 -9.52 -9.55 -1.08
N SER A 45 -9.33 -8.23 -1.14
CA SER A 45 -9.94 -7.37 -2.14
C SER A 45 -9.56 -7.77 -3.57
N TYR A 46 -8.28 -8.09 -3.80
CA TYR A 46 -7.77 -8.48 -5.11
C TYR A 46 -8.27 -9.86 -5.53
N VAL A 47 -8.27 -10.85 -4.62
CA VAL A 47 -8.82 -12.19 -4.90
C VAL A 47 -10.31 -12.12 -5.20
N LYS A 48 -11.07 -11.29 -4.47
CA LYS A 48 -12.49 -11.04 -4.74
C LYS A 48 -12.69 -10.44 -6.13
N TYR A 49 -11.89 -9.44 -6.50
CA TYR A 49 -11.90 -8.85 -7.83
C TYR A 49 -11.68 -9.91 -8.91
N ILE A 50 -10.60 -10.70 -8.82
CA ILE A 50 -10.26 -11.77 -9.78
C ILE A 50 -11.44 -12.75 -9.98
N ASN A 51 -12.15 -13.08 -8.91
CA ASN A 51 -13.25 -14.04 -8.97
C ASN A 51 -14.56 -13.46 -9.51
N SER A 52 -14.74 -12.14 -9.47
CA SER A 52 -15.98 -11.47 -9.87
C SER A 52 -15.91 -10.71 -11.20
N ALA A 53 -14.70 -10.37 -11.65
CA ALA A 53 -14.49 -9.54 -12.82
C ALA A 53 -14.62 -10.32 -14.13
N SER A 54 -14.95 -9.61 -15.22
CA SER A 54 -14.98 -10.16 -16.57
C SER A 54 -13.57 -10.34 -17.14
N GLU A 55 -13.41 -11.18 -18.15
CA GLU A 55 -12.12 -11.39 -18.82
C GLU A 55 -11.51 -10.07 -19.34
N GLU A 56 -12.34 -9.16 -19.88
CA GLU A 56 -11.89 -7.84 -20.34
C GLU A 56 -11.30 -6.99 -19.21
N GLN A 57 -11.91 -7.03 -18.02
CA GLN A 57 -11.41 -6.32 -16.85
C GLN A 57 -10.10 -6.94 -16.34
N LEU A 58 -10.00 -8.27 -16.34
CA LEU A 58 -8.80 -9.00 -15.94
C LEU A 58 -7.65 -8.74 -16.90
N ALA A 59 -7.89 -8.80 -18.21
CA ALA A 59 -6.92 -8.44 -19.24
C ALA A 59 -6.46 -6.99 -19.10
N GLY A 60 -7.40 -6.07 -18.83
CA GLY A 60 -7.09 -4.67 -18.53
C GLY A 60 -6.19 -4.50 -17.29
N SER A 61 -6.33 -5.37 -16.28
CA SER A 61 -5.43 -5.40 -15.12
C SER A 61 -4.03 -5.89 -15.47
N ILE A 62 -3.92 -6.92 -16.32
CA ILE A 62 -2.63 -7.38 -16.85
C ILE A 62 -1.93 -6.26 -17.64
N ASP A 63 -2.67 -5.57 -18.51
CA ASP A 63 -2.16 -4.43 -19.27
C ASP A 63 -1.71 -3.27 -18.38
N ALA A 64 -2.43 -3.02 -17.28
CA ALA A 64 -2.03 -2.05 -16.28
C ALA A 64 -0.71 -2.45 -15.62
N ILE A 65 -0.58 -3.71 -15.20
CA ILE A 65 0.65 -4.23 -14.58
C ILE A 65 1.86 -4.05 -15.51
N LYS A 66 1.72 -4.33 -16.81
CA LYS A 66 2.79 -4.11 -17.80
C LYS A 66 3.22 -2.65 -17.95
N LYS A 67 2.32 -1.70 -17.69
CA LYS A 67 2.56 -0.25 -17.87
C LYS A 67 3.09 0.42 -16.62
N TYR A 68 2.68 -0.05 -15.45
CA TYR A 68 3.10 0.50 -14.18
C TYR A 68 4.41 -0.11 -13.72
N GLY A 69 5.18 0.67 -12.95
CA GLY A 69 6.40 0.18 -12.32
C GLY A 69 6.11 -0.72 -11.12
N PRO A 70 7.16 -1.12 -10.39
CA PRO A 70 7.02 -1.95 -9.20
C PRO A 70 6.11 -1.29 -8.15
N PRO A 71 5.49 -2.09 -7.28
CA PRO A 71 4.67 -1.58 -6.19
C PRO A 71 5.50 -0.68 -5.27
N ILE A 72 4.84 0.30 -4.66
CA ILE A 72 5.46 1.26 -3.73
C ILE A 72 4.96 0.94 -2.32
N ALA A 73 5.85 1.04 -1.33
CA ALA A 73 5.49 0.91 0.07
C ALA A 73 4.55 2.04 0.50
N MET A 74 3.42 1.67 1.09
CA MET A 74 2.43 2.58 1.64
C MET A 74 2.45 2.51 3.17
N PHE A 75 2.46 3.67 3.81
CA PHE A 75 2.30 3.78 5.26
C PHE A 75 1.45 4.99 5.60
N ARG A 76 0.71 4.90 6.70
CA ARG A 76 -0.11 6.00 7.19
C ARG A 76 0.71 6.84 8.15
N MET A 77 0.89 8.12 7.84
CA MET A 77 1.61 9.04 8.72
C MET A 77 0.91 9.18 10.08
N SER A 78 -0.42 9.07 10.11
CA SER A 78 -1.21 9.05 11.35
C SER A 78 -0.75 7.97 12.34
N ASP A 79 -0.29 6.83 11.83
CA ASP A 79 0.08 5.70 12.68
C ASP A 79 1.48 5.93 13.27
N ILE A 80 2.34 6.67 12.57
CA ILE A 80 3.66 7.10 13.06
C ILE A 80 3.51 8.17 14.14
N VAL A 81 2.75 9.24 13.88
CA VAL A 81 2.63 10.39 14.81
C VAL A 81 1.91 10.04 16.10
N ASN A 82 1.09 8.99 16.09
CA ASN A 82 0.39 8.49 17.27
C ASN A 82 1.13 7.33 17.97
N ALA A 83 2.28 6.92 17.45
CA ALA A 83 3.08 5.86 18.08
C ALA A 83 3.77 6.37 19.35
N ALA A 84 3.79 5.53 20.39
CA ALA A 84 4.48 5.86 21.64
C ALA A 84 6.00 6.06 21.45
N ASN A 85 6.56 5.49 20.39
CA ASN A 85 7.97 5.53 20.02
C ASN A 85 8.15 6.09 18.59
N GLN A 86 7.54 7.24 18.33
CA GLN A 86 7.50 7.90 17.01
C GLN A 86 8.85 7.93 16.26
N ASP A 87 9.93 8.39 16.89
CA ASP A 87 11.23 8.56 16.22
C ASP A 87 11.85 7.22 15.79
N GLU A 88 11.69 6.20 16.63
CA GLU A 88 12.12 4.85 16.32
C GLU A 88 11.31 4.27 15.16
N VAL A 89 9.98 4.37 15.23
CA VAL A 89 9.07 3.87 14.18
C VAL A 89 9.39 4.56 12.85
N HIS A 90 9.53 5.88 12.84
CA HIS A 90 9.85 6.63 11.62
C HIS A 90 11.18 6.17 11.01
N GLY A 91 12.23 6.04 11.83
CA GLY A 91 13.54 5.62 11.35
C GLY A 91 13.57 4.15 10.88
N ARG A 92 12.82 3.26 11.54
CA ARG A 92 12.67 1.86 11.12
C ARG A 92 11.91 1.77 9.79
N ILE A 93 10.84 2.56 9.62
CA ILE A 93 10.09 2.62 8.36
C ILE A 93 10.98 3.08 7.21
N GLY A 94 11.82 4.10 7.41
CA GLY A 94 12.78 4.53 6.38
C GLY A 94 13.66 3.39 5.89
N ARG A 95 14.29 2.64 6.82
CA ARG A 95 15.12 1.47 6.46
C ARG A 95 14.29 0.36 5.81
N ALA A 96 13.09 0.11 6.34
CA ALA A 96 12.17 -0.88 5.81
C ALA A 96 11.76 -0.57 4.36
N ILE A 97 11.62 0.70 3.98
CA ILE A 97 11.34 1.11 2.60
C ILE A 97 12.51 0.77 1.67
N ASP A 98 13.76 1.01 2.09
CA ASP A 98 14.92 0.67 1.26
C ASP A 98 14.98 -0.83 0.94
N HIS A 99 14.71 -1.68 1.95
CA HIS A 99 14.62 -3.13 1.77
C HIS A 99 13.43 -3.54 0.89
N PHE A 100 12.28 -2.89 1.11
CA PHE A 100 11.08 -3.10 0.31
C PHE A 100 11.33 -2.79 -1.17
N ASP A 101 11.97 -1.65 -1.49
CA ASP A 101 12.16 -1.21 -2.87
C ASP A 101 13.03 -2.21 -3.66
N VAL A 102 14.05 -2.79 -3.04
CA VAL A 102 14.86 -3.86 -3.66
C VAL A 102 14.01 -5.08 -4.00
N GLU A 103 13.20 -5.55 -3.05
CA GLU A 103 12.29 -6.69 -3.26
C GLU A 103 11.21 -6.36 -4.29
N ALA A 104 10.67 -5.15 -4.29
CA ALA A 104 9.63 -4.71 -5.21
C ALA A 104 10.08 -4.72 -6.67
N GLN A 105 11.33 -4.36 -6.95
CA GLN A 105 11.92 -4.47 -8.30
C GLN A 105 12.02 -5.93 -8.75
N GLN A 106 12.44 -6.82 -7.84
CA GLN A 106 12.55 -8.25 -8.13
C GLN A 106 11.17 -8.89 -8.34
N TYR A 107 10.22 -8.59 -7.46
CA TYR A 107 8.82 -8.99 -7.58
C TYR A 107 8.23 -8.57 -8.93
N HIS A 108 8.41 -7.31 -9.33
CA HIS A 108 7.84 -6.81 -10.58
C HIS A 108 8.46 -7.50 -11.81
N THR A 109 9.75 -7.82 -11.76
CA THR A 109 10.40 -8.62 -12.80
C THR A 109 9.78 -10.01 -12.91
N GLN A 110 9.53 -10.67 -11.78
CA GLN A 110 8.88 -11.99 -11.74
C GLN A 110 7.41 -11.93 -12.19
N GLU A 111 6.71 -10.87 -11.81
CA GLU A 111 5.32 -10.60 -12.21
C GLU A 111 5.20 -10.46 -13.74
N LEU A 112 6.09 -9.69 -14.38
CA LEU A 112 6.13 -9.59 -15.84
C LEU A 112 6.49 -10.92 -16.52
N ALA A 113 7.37 -11.73 -15.90
CA ALA A 113 7.70 -13.04 -16.42
C ALA A 113 6.49 -13.99 -16.41
N ILE A 114 5.74 -14.04 -15.30
CA ILE A 114 4.49 -14.82 -15.18
C ILE A 114 3.49 -14.41 -16.27
N ILE A 115 3.34 -13.10 -16.50
CA ILE A 115 2.45 -12.59 -17.54
C ILE A 115 2.89 -13.07 -18.93
N ASN A 116 4.17 -12.87 -19.28
CA ASN A 116 4.68 -13.24 -20.60
C ASN A 116 4.59 -14.75 -20.85
N GLU A 117 4.98 -15.56 -19.86
CA GLU A 117 4.91 -17.03 -19.96
C GLU A 117 3.46 -17.51 -20.03
N GLY A 118 2.56 -16.92 -19.25
CA GLY A 118 1.14 -17.24 -19.27
C GLY A 118 0.48 -16.92 -20.60
N GLU A 119 0.77 -15.75 -21.18
CA GLU A 119 0.26 -15.36 -22.50
C GLU A 119 0.77 -16.28 -23.61
N GLN A 120 2.06 -16.64 -23.58
CA GLN A 120 2.65 -17.57 -24.55
C GLN A 120 2.06 -18.98 -24.43
N ALA A 121 1.73 -19.41 -23.21
CA ALA A 121 1.09 -20.69 -22.95
C ALA A 121 -0.44 -20.67 -23.22
N GLY A 122 -1.02 -19.52 -23.56
CA GLY A 122 -2.47 -19.38 -23.80
C GLY A 122 -3.33 -19.49 -22.53
N LYS A 123 -2.76 -19.17 -21.36
CA LYS A 123 -3.52 -19.10 -20.10
C LYS A 123 -4.56 -17.97 -20.14
N SER A 124 -5.67 -18.15 -19.46
CA SER A 124 -6.65 -17.08 -19.24
C SER A 124 -6.07 -15.97 -18.36
N SER A 125 -6.61 -14.74 -18.47
CA SER A 125 -6.18 -13.64 -17.61
C SER A 125 -6.38 -13.97 -16.13
N LYS A 126 -7.43 -14.73 -15.81
CA LYS A 126 -7.69 -15.20 -14.45
C LYS A 126 -6.56 -16.09 -13.91
N GLU A 127 -6.09 -17.05 -14.69
CA GLU A 127 -5.00 -17.95 -14.29
C GLU A 127 -3.70 -17.17 -14.05
N ILE A 128 -3.36 -16.26 -14.97
CA ILE A 128 -2.17 -15.39 -14.83
C ILE A 128 -2.24 -14.57 -13.55
N LEU A 129 -3.38 -13.93 -13.27
CA LEU A 129 -3.55 -13.12 -12.07
C LEU A 129 -3.56 -13.96 -10.78
N GLN A 130 -4.03 -15.21 -10.83
CA GLN A 130 -3.92 -16.13 -9.69
C GLN A 130 -2.48 -16.56 -9.42
N GLU A 131 -1.66 -16.73 -10.46
CA GLU A 131 -0.22 -16.98 -10.31
C GLU A 131 0.50 -15.78 -9.71
N ILE A 132 0.11 -14.55 -10.09
CA ILE A 132 0.61 -13.32 -9.46
C ILE A 132 0.20 -13.23 -7.98
N VAL A 133 -1.04 -13.62 -7.63
CA VAL A 133 -1.45 -13.73 -6.20
C VAL A 133 -0.53 -14.69 -5.45
N ALA A 134 -0.24 -15.85 -6.02
CA ALA A 134 0.65 -16.84 -5.41
C ALA A 134 2.09 -16.30 -5.26
N LEU A 135 2.60 -15.61 -6.27
CA LEU A 135 3.89 -14.92 -6.20
C LEU A 135 3.92 -13.92 -5.04
N ARG A 136 2.85 -13.12 -4.89
CA ARG A 136 2.75 -12.10 -3.85
C ARG A 136 2.63 -12.70 -2.45
N ASP A 137 1.94 -13.83 -2.32
CA ASP A 137 1.84 -14.60 -1.09
C ASP A 137 3.20 -15.17 -0.63
N GLN A 138 4.15 -15.35 -1.53
CA GLN A 138 5.50 -15.85 -1.23
C GLN A 138 6.51 -14.75 -0.85
N GLN A 139 6.16 -13.48 -1.06
CA GLN A 139 7.04 -12.36 -0.70
C GLN A 139 7.21 -12.24 0.81
N SER A 140 8.22 -11.47 1.22
CA SER A 140 8.55 -11.26 2.62
C SER A 140 7.39 -10.60 3.39
N GLU A 141 7.38 -10.79 4.71
CA GLU A 141 6.43 -10.07 5.58
C GLU A 141 6.57 -8.55 5.43
N LEU A 142 7.79 -8.06 5.19
CA LEU A 142 8.04 -6.64 4.95
C LEU A 142 7.33 -6.15 3.69
N PHE A 143 7.45 -6.90 2.59
CA PHE A 143 6.76 -6.60 1.33
C PHE A 143 5.24 -6.58 1.51
N LYS A 144 4.71 -7.59 2.23
CA LYS A 144 3.27 -7.68 2.51
C LYS A 144 2.78 -6.53 3.38
N MET A 145 3.51 -6.14 4.42
CA MET A 145 3.19 -4.98 5.23
C MET A 145 3.27 -3.67 4.43
N GLY A 146 4.26 -3.53 3.55
CA GLY A 146 4.42 -2.34 2.69
C GLY A 146 3.29 -2.19 1.68
N THR A 147 2.64 -3.29 1.29
CA THR A 147 1.56 -3.29 0.29
C THR A 147 0.19 -3.60 0.88
N ASN A 148 0.07 -3.65 2.21
CA ASN A 148 -1.12 -4.09 2.94
C ASN A 148 -1.72 -5.41 2.38
N TRP A 149 -0.86 -6.36 2.03
CA TRP A 149 -1.23 -7.62 1.40
C TRP A 149 -1.45 -8.71 2.44
N GLY A 150 -2.71 -8.97 2.83
CA GLY A 150 -3.03 -9.92 3.91
C GLY A 150 -2.43 -9.52 5.26
N SER A 151 -2.01 -8.26 5.39
CA SER A 151 -1.32 -7.71 6.55
C SER A 151 -1.67 -6.24 6.69
N LYS A 152 -1.61 -5.73 7.93
CA LYS A 152 -1.74 -4.29 8.19
C LYS A 152 -0.51 -3.54 7.64
N GLY A 153 -0.59 -2.21 7.59
CA GLY A 153 0.51 -1.38 7.07
C GLY A 153 1.78 -1.43 7.93
N LEU A 154 2.91 -1.00 7.36
CA LEU A 154 4.21 -0.95 8.04
C LEU A 154 4.19 -0.20 9.38
N ALA A 155 3.47 0.93 9.43
CA ALA A 155 3.39 1.79 10.60
C ALA A 155 2.32 1.34 11.62
N HIS A 156 1.56 0.27 11.33
CA HIS A 156 0.47 -0.15 12.19
C HIS A 156 1.02 -0.67 13.53
N PRO A 157 0.43 -0.30 14.69
CA PRO A 157 0.91 -0.74 16.00
C PRO A 157 1.08 -2.27 16.13
N ASP A 158 0.11 -3.04 15.64
CA ASP A 158 0.17 -4.51 15.65
C ASP A 158 1.34 -5.12 14.84
N ASN A 159 1.94 -4.35 13.93
CA ASN A 159 3.08 -4.77 13.13
C ASN A 159 4.42 -4.32 13.71
N TYR A 160 4.45 -3.64 14.85
CA TYR A 160 5.68 -3.10 15.42
C TYR A 160 6.75 -4.18 15.64
N GLU A 161 6.41 -5.31 16.24
CA GLU A 161 7.35 -6.43 16.44
C GLU A 161 7.90 -6.97 15.11
N LYS A 162 7.05 -7.06 14.07
CA LYS A 162 7.49 -7.49 12.73
C LYS A 162 8.42 -6.45 12.10
N LEU A 163 8.15 -5.17 12.28
CA LEU A 163 9.00 -4.07 11.82
C LEU A 163 10.36 -4.10 12.52
N VAL A 164 10.40 -4.37 13.83
CA VAL A 164 11.65 -4.53 14.60
C VAL A 164 12.45 -5.72 14.07
N ALA A 165 11.80 -6.87 13.88
CA ALA A 165 12.45 -8.07 13.34
C ALA A 165 12.97 -7.89 11.91
N ALA A 166 12.28 -7.10 11.07
CA ALA A 166 12.71 -6.77 9.72
C ALA A 166 13.84 -5.72 9.68
N THR A 167 14.05 -4.98 10.77
CA THR A 167 15.07 -3.92 10.89
C THR A 167 15.99 -4.14 12.11
N PRO A 168 16.63 -5.31 12.25
CA PRO A 168 17.33 -5.69 13.49
C PRO A 168 18.55 -4.81 13.77
N ASN A 169 19.15 -4.24 12.72
CA ASN A 169 20.32 -3.37 12.82
C ASN A 169 19.96 -1.90 13.05
N TYR A 170 18.68 -1.58 13.30
CA TYR A 170 18.28 -0.22 13.60
C TYR A 170 18.80 0.19 14.98
N VAL A 171 19.71 1.18 14.99
CA VAL A 171 20.13 1.89 16.20
C VAL A 171 19.49 3.27 16.19
N ASN A 172 18.75 3.62 17.24
CA ASN A 172 18.32 5.00 17.46
C ASN A 172 19.53 5.79 17.97
N LEU A 173 20.09 6.67 17.13
CA LEU A 173 21.25 7.49 17.48
C LEU A 173 20.89 8.67 18.40
N TYR A 174 19.60 8.89 18.67
CA TYR A 174 19.06 9.99 19.47
C TYR A 174 18.26 9.51 20.70
N ALA A 175 18.35 8.23 21.07
CA ALA A 175 17.73 7.65 22.27
C ALA A 175 18.51 7.96 23.55
#